data_AF-A0A9E5UGL6-F1
#
_entry.id   AF-A0A9E5UGL6-F1
#
_cell.length_a   1.000
_cell.length_b   1.000
_cell.length_c   1.000
_cell.angle_alpha   90.00
_cell.angle_beta   90.00
_cell.angle_gamma   90.00
#
_symmetry.space_group_name_H-M   'P 1'
#
loop_
_entity.id
_entity.type
_entity.pdbx_description
1 polymer ?
#
loop_
_entity_poly.entity_id
_entity_poly.type
_entity_poly.pdbx_seq_one_letter_code
_entity_poly.pdbx_strand_id
1 'polypeptide(L)'
;MSSSFWKRISREPDPAEDRRLHIYLSKETLNRLKSLASEARRPVADVAADLVVQALAQRRRAEINLRHLDVLSPRERQVAAWVCEDYTNRQIAAELFISPETVKTHVRNILHKTGHSNRTE
;
A
#
# COMPACT_ATOMS: atom_id res chain seq x y z
N MET A 1 11.25 -55.30 9.36
CA MET A 1 10.85 -54.29 8.35
C MET A 1 9.55 -53.63 8.82
N SER A 2 9.39 -52.32 8.61
CA SER A 2 8.18 -51.52 8.90
C SER A 2 7.99 -50.96 10.34
N SER A 3 8.89 -50.08 10.79
CA SER A 3 8.64 -49.17 11.93
C SER A 3 8.86 -47.69 11.55
N SER A 4 9.66 -47.42 10.50
CA SER A 4 9.99 -46.04 10.06
C SER A 4 8.93 -45.40 9.16
N PHE A 5 8.03 -46.17 8.54
CA PHE A 5 6.99 -45.64 7.65
C PHE A 5 5.90 -44.90 8.43
N TRP A 6 5.35 -45.53 9.47
CA TRP A 6 4.29 -44.93 10.30
C TRP A 6 4.79 -43.80 11.17
N LYS A 7 6.03 -43.87 11.69
CA LYS A 7 6.69 -42.73 12.38
C LYS A 7 6.85 -41.48 11.50
N ARG A 8 6.86 -41.63 10.18
CA ARG A 8 7.02 -40.52 9.23
C ARG A 8 5.67 -39.85 8.87
N ILE A 9 4.56 -40.59 8.97
CA ILE A 9 3.20 -40.07 8.76
C ILE A 9 2.63 -39.47 10.05
N SER A 10 3.06 -39.97 11.22
CA SER A 10 2.67 -39.45 12.54
C SER A 10 3.55 -38.30 13.04
N ARG A 11 4.41 -37.71 12.20
CA ARG A 11 4.96 -36.39 12.53
C ARG A 11 3.82 -35.40 12.39
N GLU A 12 3.25 -34.98 13.52
CA GLU A 12 2.53 -33.72 13.58
C GLU A 12 3.40 -32.66 12.88
N PRO A 13 2.86 -31.92 11.90
CA PRO A 13 3.63 -30.88 11.26
C PRO A 13 4.14 -29.94 12.35
N ASP A 14 5.43 -29.60 12.28
CA ASP A 14 6.02 -28.63 13.18
C ASP A 14 5.14 -27.36 13.12
N PRO A 15 4.57 -26.87 14.23
CA PRO A 15 3.77 -25.64 14.21
C PRO A 15 4.57 -24.43 13.67
N ALA A 16 5.90 -24.51 13.60
CA ALA A 16 6.74 -23.54 12.90
C ALA A 16 6.69 -23.64 11.36
N GLU A 17 6.33 -24.80 10.80
CA GLU A 17 6.18 -25.05 9.35
C GLU A 17 4.74 -24.78 8.86
N ASP A 18 3.70 -25.00 9.67
CA ASP A 18 2.31 -24.77 9.25
C ASP A 18 1.85 -23.31 9.43
N ARG A 19 2.32 -22.43 8.54
CA ARG A 19 1.92 -21.01 8.48
C ARG A 19 0.54 -20.81 7.85
N ARG A 20 -0.42 -21.70 8.10
CA ARG A 20 -1.78 -21.58 7.56
C ARG A 20 -2.65 -20.69 8.43
N LEU A 21 -2.88 -19.47 7.94
CA LEU A 21 -3.86 -18.56 8.50
C LEU A 21 -5.27 -18.96 8.01
N HIS A 22 -6.16 -19.34 8.93
CA HIS A 22 -7.58 -19.51 8.64
C HIS A 22 -8.32 -18.21 8.90
N ILE A 23 -8.94 -17.64 7.86
CA ILE A 23 -9.75 -16.42 7.97
C ILE A 23 -11.22 -16.73 7.65
N TYR A 24 -12.12 -16.12 8.42
CA TYR A 24 -13.54 -16.15 8.14
C TYR A 24 -13.90 -14.97 7.24
N LEU A 25 -14.49 -15.28 6.08
CA LEU A 25 -14.99 -14.29 5.14
C LEU A 25 -16.51 -14.28 5.18
N SER A 26 -17.11 -13.11 4.97
CA SER A 26 -18.55 -13.04 4.72
C SER A 26 -18.89 -13.86 3.47
N LYS A 27 -20.12 -14.37 3.40
CA LYS A 27 -20.61 -15.13 2.23
C LYS A 27 -20.46 -14.31 0.94
N GLU A 28 -20.74 -13.01 1.01
CA GLU A 28 -20.61 -12.08 -0.10
C GLU A 28 -19.15 -11.97 -0.58
N THR A 29 -18.21 -11.72 0.35
CA THR A 29 -16.79 -11.59 0.03
C THR A 29 -16.23 -12.89 -0.55
N LEU A 30 -16.61 -14.04 0.01
CA LEU A 30 -16.19 -15.35 -0.52
C LEU A 30 -16.72 -15.58 -1.94
N ASN A 31 -17.97 -15.21 -2.22
CA ASN A 31 -18.54 -15.33 -3.56
C ASN A 31 -17.85 -14.40 -4.55
N ARG A 32 -17.55 -13.16 -4.15
CA ARG A 32 -16.79 -12.22 -4.98
C ARG A 32 -15.41 -12.74 -5.31
N LEU A 33 -14.70 -13.27 -4.30
CA LEU A 33 -13.38 -13.89 -4.48
C LEU A 33 -13.44 -15.09 -5.45
N LYS A 34 -14.46 -15.95 -5.32
CA LYS A 34 -14.69 -17.07 -6.25
C LYS A 34 -14.95 -16.62 -7.69
N SER A 35 -15.73 -15.54 -7.89
CA SER A 35 -15.97 -14.95 -9.21
C SER A 35 -14.67 -14.49 -9.85
N LEU A 36 -13.89 -13.69 -9.11
CA LEU A 36 -12.59 -13.18 -9.57
C LEU A 36 -11.62 -14.32 -9.92
N ALA A 37 -11.57 -15.37 -9.09
CA ALA A 37 -10.74 -16.54 -9.35
C ALA A 37 -11.17 -17.30 -10.61
N SER A 38 -12.48 -17.46 -10.83
CA SER A 38 -13.03 -18.08 -12.03
C SER A 38 -12.73 -17.27 -13.30
N GLU A 39 -12.92 -15.94 -13.25
CA GLU A 39 -12.63 -15.02 -14.36
C GLU A 39 -11.14 -15.05 -14.73
N ALA A 40 -10.26 -15.03 -13.72
CA ALA A 40 -8.82 -15.12 -13.91
C ALA A 40 -8.34 -16.53 -14.28
N ARG A 41 -9.21 -17.56 -14.19
CA ARG A 41 -8.88 -18.98 -14.33
C ARG A 41 -7.74 -19.42 -13.40
N ARG A 42 -7.78 -18.95 -12.15
CA ARG A 42 -6.77 -19.22 -11.11
C ARG A 42 -7.40 -19.88 -9.88
N PRO A 43 -6.64 -20.66 -9.10
CA PRO A 43 -7.09 -21.13 -7.80
C PRO A 43 -7.50 -19.98 -6.88
N VAL A 44 -8.58 -20.19 -6.11
CA VAL A 44 -9.09 -19.19 -5.15
C VAL A 44 -8.03 -18.77 -4.14
N ALA A 45 -7.20 -19.71 -3.68
CA ALA A 45 -6.13 -19.45 -2.71
C ALA A 45 -5.08 -18.47 -3.26
N ASP A 46 -4.69 -18.60 -4.52
CA ASP A 46 -3.68 -17.74 -5.14
C ASP A 46 -4.20 -16.31 -5.31
N VAL A 47 -5.45 -16.17 -5.76
CA VAL A 47 -6.10 -14.87 -5.87
C VAL A 47 -6.29 -14.23 -4.50
N ALA A 48 -6.66 -15.01 -3.49
CA ALA A 48 -6.78 -14.52 -2.11
C ALA A 48 -5.44 -14.04 -1.57
N ALA A 49 -4.36 -14.79 -1.78
CA ALA A 49 -3.03 -14.42 -1.36
C ALA A 49 -2.58 -13.09 -1.99
N ASP A 50 -2.73 -12.95 -3.31
CA ASP A 50 -2.40 -11.72 -4.03
C ASP A 50 -3.21 -10.52 -3.50
N LEU A 51 -4.51 -10.70 -3.31
CA LEU A 51 -5.39 -9.64 -2.79
C LEU A 51 -5.01 -9.23 -1.37
N VAL A 52 -4.63 -10.17 -0.51
CA VAL A 52 -4.15 -9.86 0.85
C VAL A 52 -2.84 -9.07 0.78
N VAL A 53 -1.89 -9.49 -0.06
CA VAL A 53 -0.63 -8.77 -0.25
C VAL A 53 -0.89 -7.34 -0.76
N GLN A 54 -1.76 -7.18 -1.75
CA GLN A 54 -2.14 -5.89 -2.29
C GLN A 54 -2.84 -5.01 -1.25
N ALA A 55 -3.79 -5.57 -0.49
CA ALA A 55 -4.52 -4.84 0.55
C ALA A 55 -3.59 -4.35 1.65
N LEU A 56 -2.64 -5.18 2.11
CA LEU A 56 -1.65 -4.79 3.10
C LEU A 56 -0.71 -3.71 2.55
N ALA A 57 -0.26 -3.83 1.30
CA ALA A 57 0.56 -2.81 0.65
C ALA A 57 -0.20 -1.47 0.50
N GLN A 58 -1.47 -1.52 0.09
CA GLN A 58 -2.33 -0.34 -0.03
C GLN A 58 -2.53 0.34 1.33
N ARG A 59 -2.79 -0.45 2.39
CA ARG A 59 -2.93 0.07 3.74
C ARG A 59 -1.64 0.77 4.20
N ARG A 60 -0.48 0.13 4.02
CA ARG A 60 0.81 0.71 4.38
C ARG A 60 1.08 2.02 3.64
N ARG A 61 0.77 2.10 2.34
CA ARG A 61 0.90 3.33 1.56
C ARG A 61 0.00 4.44 2.10
N ALA A 62 -1.25 4.12 2.43
CA ALA A 62 -2.18 5.09 3.03
C ALA A 62 -1.65 5.62 4.38
N GLU A 63 -1.13 4.74 5.23
CA GLU A 63 -0.52 5.13 6.52
C GLU A 63 0.70 6.04 6.34
N ILE A 64 1.57 5.75 5.36
CA ILE A 64 2.72 6.59 5.03
C ILE A 64 2.27 7.97 4.53
N ASN A 65 1.30 8.01 3.62
CA ASN A 65 0.77 9.27 3.07
C ASN A 65 0.15 10.14 4.16
N LEU A 66 -0.59 9.56 5.11
CA LEU A 66 -1.14 10.29 6.25
C LEU A 66 -0.02 10.91 7.11
N ARG A 67 1.02 10.14 7.43
CA ARG A 67 2.18 10.65 8.18
C ARG A 67 2.89 11.79 7.44
N HIS A 68 3.00 11.71 6.11
CA HIS A 68 3.55 12.78 5.31
C HIS A 68 2.69 14.06 5.41
N LEU A 69 1.36 13.95 5.38
CA LEU A 69 0.48 15.11 5.52
C LEU A 69 0.53 15.75 6.91
N ASP A 70 0.74 14.95 7.95
CA ASP A 70 0.81 15.40 9.35
C ASP A 70 2.03 16.30 9.61
N VAL A 71 3.17 16.03 8.96
CA VAL A 71 4.41 16.82 9.14
C VAL A 71 4.42 18.12 8.32
N LEU A 72 3.50 18.29 7.38
CA LEU A 72 3.39 19.49 6.56
C LEU A 72 2.62 20.60 7.28
N SER A 73 3.02 21.84 7.05
CA SER A 73 2.22 23.02 7.41
C SER A 73 0.96 23.10 6.50
N PRO A 74 -0.07 23.86 6.91
CA PRO A 74 -1.25 24.06 6.07
C PRO A 74 -0.93 24.57 4.66
N ARG A 75 0.06 25.47 4.53
CA ARG A 75 0.48 26.00 3.23
C ARG A 75 1.23 24.96 2.40
N GLU A 76 2.10 24.17 3.02
CA GLU A 76 2.77 23.07 2.33
C GLU A 76 1.79 21.99 1.86
N ARG A 77 0.73 21.69 2.62
CA ARG A 77 -0.34 20.79 2.16
C ARG A 77 -1.05 21.30 0.91
N GLN A 78 -1.35 22.61 0.84
CA GLN A 78 -1.93 23.22 -0.35
C GLN A 78 -1.00 23.08 -1.56
N VAL A 79 0.30 23.41 -1.39
CA VAL A 79 1.29 23.28 -2.47
C VAL A 79 1.43 21.81 -2.90
N ALA A 80 1.50 20.87 -1.96
CA ALA A 80 1.61 19.44 -2.25
C ALA A 80 0.41 18.93 -3.06
N ALA A 81 -0.81 19.36 -2.75
CA ALA A 81 -2.00 18.98 -3.51
C ALA A 81 -1.88 19.37 -5.00
N TRP A 82 -1.47 20.61 -5.29
CA TRP A 82 -1.25 21.04 -6.67
C TRP A 82 -0.07 20.33 -7.35
N VAL A 83 0.97 19.99 -6.58
CA VAL A 83 2.11 19.22 -7.11
C VAL A 83 1.67 17.84 -7.59
N CYS A 84 0.80 17.16 -6.84
CA CYS A 84 0.24 15.87 -7.21
C CYS A 84 -0.64 15.91 -8.45
N GLU A 85 -1.23 17.08 -8.76
CA GLU A 85 -2.00 17.33 -9.98
C GLU A 85 -1.12 17.84 -11.15
N ASP A 86 0.20 17.68 -11.07
CA ASP A 86 1.19 18.08 -12.08
C ASP A 86 1.28 19.59 -12.36
N TYR A 87 0.82 20.47 -11.46
CA TYR A 87 0.90 21.92 -11.66
C TYR A 87 2.34 22.43 -11.57
N THR A 88 2.80 23.20 -12.57
CA THR A 88 4.11 23.86 -12.52
C THR A 88 4.18 24.88 -11.38
N ASN A 89 5.39 25.18 -10.88
CA ASN A 89 5.56 26.17 -9.81
C ASN A 89 5.00 27.56 -10.18
N ARG A 90 4.92 27.90 -11.47
CA ARG A 90 4.30 29.13 -11.96
C ARG A 90 2.77 29.10 -11.86
N GLN A 91 2.14 27.97 -12.18
CA GLN A 91 0.70 27.78 -12.03
C GLN A 91 0.31 27.82 -10.54
N ILE A 92 1.03 27.10 -9.68
CA ILE A 92 0.80 27.11 -8.23
C ILE A 92 0.96 28.53 -7.65
N ALA A 93 1.97 29.27 -8.12
CA ALA A 93 2.22 30.65 -7.70
C ALA A 93 1.03 31.57 -8.05
N ALA A 94 0.43 31.39 -9.24
CA ALA A 94 -0.76 32.11 -9.65
C ALA A 94 -1.97 31.75 -8.78
N GLU A 95 -2.24 30.47 -8.54
CA GLU A 95 -3.35 30.01 -7.70
C GLU A 95 -3.26 30.49 -6.26
N LEU A 96 -2.03 30.57 -5.71
CA LEU A 96 -1.80 30.95 -4.32
C LEU A 96 -1.43 32.43 -4.13
N PHE A 97 -1.36 33.22 -5.21
CA PHE A 97 -0.96 34.63 -5.21
C PHE A 97 0.39 34.89 -4.51
N ILE A 98 1.40 34.07 -4.82
CA ILE A 98 2.77 34.17 -4.28
C ILE A 98 3.80 34.10 -5.41
N SER A 99 5.09 34.30 -5.09
CA SER A 99 6.14 34.19 -6.12
C SER A 99 6.44 32.72 -6.47
N PRO A 100 6.85 32.40 -7.71
CA PRO A 100 7.34 31.07 -8.08
C PRO A 100 8.55 30.60 -7.24
N GLU A 101 9.39 31.52 -6.76
CA GLU A 101 10.51 31.20 -5.85
C GLU A 101 10.01 30.78 -4.47
N THR A 102 8.93 31.39 -3.98
CA THR A 102 8.27 30.96 -2.74
C THR A 102 7.72 29.53 -2.88
N VAL A 103 7.09 29.22 -4.01
CA VAL A 103 6.63 27.85 -4.31
C VAL A 103 7.81 26.86 -4.34
N LYS A 104 8.93 27.20 -5.00
CA LYS A 104 10.14 26.36 -5.00
C LYS A 104 10.62 26.05 -3.58
N THR A 105 10.60 27.04 -2.69
CA THR A 105 10.96 26.86 -1.28
C THR A 105 9.98 25.94 -0.56
N HIS A 106 8.67 26.10 -0.76
CA HIS A 106 7.69 25.17 -0.22
C HIS A 106 7.90 23.73 -0.72
N VAL A 107 8.12 23.54 -2.03
CA VAL A 107 8.41 22.22 -2.61
C VAL A 107 9.68 21.61 -2.00
N ARG A 108 10.76 22.37 -1.86
CA ARG A 108 11.98 21.90 -1.18
C ARG A 108 11.70 21.44 0.26
N ASN A 109 10.94 22.23 1.02
CA ASN A 109 10.61 21.89 2.40
C ASN A 109 9.70 20.65 2.48
N ILE A 110 8.75 20.50 1.55
CA ILE A 110 7.90 19.31 1.44
C ILE A 110 8.77 18.07 1.22
N LEU A 111 9.65 18.09 0.22
CA LEU A 111 10.54 16.96 -0.09
C LEU A 111 11.41 16.59 1.11
N HIS A 112 12.01 17.59 1.76
CA HIS A 112 12.82 17.37 2.97
C HIS A 112 11.99 16.75 4.11
N LYS A 113 10.80 17.28 4.41
CA LYS A 113 9.95 16.80 5.51
C LYS A 113 9.37 15.41 5.26
N THR A 114 9.14 15.06 4.00
CA THR A 114 8.55 13.77 3.59
C THR A 114 9.60 12.73 3.20
N GLY A 115 10.88 13.12 3.11
CA GLY A 115 11.98 12.21 2.78
C GLY A 115 12.08 11.83 1.30
N HIS A 116 11.38 12.54 0.41
CA HIS A 116 11.47 12.29 -1.05
C HIS A 116 12.67 13.01 -1.65
N SER A 117 13.28 12.39 -2.66
CA SER A 117 14.47 12.93 -3.32
C SER A 117 14.11 13.88 -4.44
N ASN A 118 12.95 13.67 -5.07
CA ASN A 118 12.47 14.49 -6.17
C ASN A 118 10.95 14.64 -6.13
N ARG A 119 10.45 15.53 -7.01
CA ARG A 119 9.04 15.91 -7.10
C ARG A 119 8.12 14.79 -7.62
N THR A 120 8.65 13.82 -8.35
CA THR A 120 7.90 12.77 -9.07
C THR A 120 7.83 11.44 -8.32
N GLU A 121 8.53 11.33 -7.19
CA GLU A 121 8.44 10.20 -6.25
C GLU A 121 7.22 10.35 -5.33
#